data_AF-A0A1Z5TAA6-F1
#
_entry.id   AF-A0A1Z5TAA6-F1
#
_cell.length_a   1.000
_cell.length_b   1.000
_cell.length_c   1.000
_cell.angle_alpha   90.00
_cell.angle_beta   90.00
_cell.angle_gamma   90.00
#
_symmetry.space_group_name_H-M   'P 1'
#
loop_
_entity.id
_entity.type
_entity.pdbx_description
1 polymer ?
#
loop_
_entity_poly.entity_id
_entity_poly.type
_entity_poly.pdbx_seq_one_letter_code
_entity_poly.pdbx_strand_id
1 'polypeptide(L)'
;MVRIPSDQETTTKNETSTGEQTTLLPPPNSDEVTKAKSKPLPHVQQAVSEQPYPDSFSHRLQWVGTLLVSIRLNNWKISSPSHDRNQPPTPAFQNRLSFVLYTIFCFLRGYLVLDLTRAYIAYDAYFTDPHISIRSPLPFGGVKGFAAQFVRAMVTGAQAWALISQMFYLPCLLPVGLHALGLLSDEWSPHLWPSYFGSPEAIFLYGVRGFWGTYWHQTMRWSVAGPGYAIADGLGLKAGGLVRYSLITVVAFGLSGTVHMGLVPPQPLHATVSANAIRLYVAGFFWAQPMAMLVETLGAKIMKSVTGLSFWQGGAGRLARLLVNGVWLLMWFTLTAPLLSEAGKQLGYWRVWTVPISIWQGLKGEGWVAWTVLDS
;
A
#
# COMPACT_ATOMS: atom_id res chain seq x y z
N MET A 1 -53.71 15.18 32.57
CA MET A 1 -53.38 15.25 34.01
C MET A 1 -53.10 13.83 34.48
N VAL A 2 -51.95 13.62 35.16
CA VAL A 2 -51.53 12.36 35.84
C VAL A 2 -51.02 11.24 34.90
N ARG A 3 -49.89 10.53 35.09
CA ARG A 3 -48.61 10.63 35.85
C ARG A 3 -47.68 9.54 35.23
N ILE A 4 -46.38 9.79 35.18
CA ILE A 4 -45.32 8.77 34.97
C ILE A 4 -45.04 8.05 36.31
N PRO A 5 -44.73 6.74 36.29
CA PRO A 5 -43.41 6.21 36.70
C PRO A 5 -42.88 5.20 35.63
N SER A 6 -41.71 5.40 35.04
CA SER A 6 -40.33 5.08 35.48
C SER A 6 -39.91 3.62 35.29
N ASP A 7 -38.81 3.48 34.55
CA ASP A 7 -37.81 2.41 34.54
C ASP A 7 -38.16 1.05 33.91
N GLN A 8 -37.74 0.91 32.64
CA GLN A 8 -37.15 -0.34 32.17
C GLN A 8 -35.78 -0.07 31.53
N GLU A 9 -34.75 -0.57 32.20
CA GLU A 9 -33.39 -0.73 31.72
C GLU A 9 -33.39 -1.36 30.33
N THR A 10 -32.99 -0.56 29.33
CA THR A 10 -32.66 -1.11 28.01
C THR A 10 -31.25 -1.66 28.10
N THR A 11 -31.15 -2.98 28.29
CA THR A 11 -29.87 -3.70 28.27
C THR A 11 -29.22 -3.50 26.89
N THR A 12 -28.23 -2.62 26.82
CA THR A 12 -27.36 -2.44 25.67
C THR A 12 -26.61 -3.75 25.42
N LYS A 13 -27.04 -4.50 24.41
CA LYS A 13 -26.21 -5.56 23.83
C LYS A 13 -24.96 -4.88 23.28
N ASN A 14 -23.83 -5.14 23.93
CA ASN A 14 -22.50 -4.81 23.44
C ASN A 14 -22.30 -5.45 22.06
N GLU A 15 -22.57 -4.69 21.00
CA GLU A 15 -22.10 -5.02 19.66
C GLU A 15 -20.58 -4.98 19.67
N THR A 16 -20.00 -6.17 19.68
CA THR A 16 -18.57 -6.39 19.67
C THR A 16 -18.04 -5.92 18.32
N SER A 17 -17.26 -4.84 18.35
CA SER A 17 -16.49 -4.30 17.23
C SER A 17 -15.75 -5.44 16.49
N THR A 18 -16.23 -5.79 15.30
CA THR A 18 -15.68 -6.86 14.46
C THR A 18 -14.69 -6.27 13.47
N GLY A 19 -13.57 -5.81 14.02
CA GLY A 19 -12.53 -5.07 13.32
C GLY A 19 -11.44 -5.89 12.62
N GLU A 20 -11.52 -7.22 12.41
CA GLU A 20 -10.45 -7.93 11.66
C GLU A 20 -10.90 -9.08 10.73
N GLN A 21 -11.85 -8.82 9.82
CA GLN A 21 -12.32 -9.88 8.91
C GLN A 21 -11.60 -10.01 7.57
N THR A 22 -10.30 -9.70 7.51
CA THR A 22 -9.39 -10.25 6.48
C THR A 22 -8.23 -11.04 7.06
N THR A 23 -8.11 -11.10 8.38
CA THR A 23 -7.20 -12.02 9.06
C THR A 23 -8.01 -13.25 9.47
N LEU A 24 -7.61 -14.42 8.99
CA LEU A 24 -8.11 -15.72 9.49
C LEU A 24 -7.76 -15.98 10.98
N LEU A 25 -7.22 -14.97 11.66
CA LEU A 25 -6.92 -14.95 13.08
C LEU A 25 -7.48 -13.65 13.67
N PRO A 26 -8.19 -13.72 14.80
CA PRO A 26 -8.48 -12.53 15.58
C PRO A 26 -7.17 -11.94 16.12
N PRO A 27 -7.10 -10.62 16.33
CA PRO A 27 -6.00 -9.96 16.98
C PRO A 27 -6.03 -10.37 18.45
N PRO A 28 -4.92 -10.14 19.17
CA PRO A 28 -4.94 -10.21 20.62
C PRO A 28 -6.01 -9.27 21.20
N ASN A 29 -6.66 -9.71 22.28
CA ASN A 29 -7.54 -8.88 23.12
C ASN A 29 -6.91 -7.50 23.33
N SER A 30 -7.65 -6.46 22.98
CA SER A 30 -7.27 -5.05 23.10
C SER A 30 -7.18 -4.55 24.55
N ASP A 31 -7.31 -5.43 25.54
CA ASP A 31 -7.51 -5.02 26.93
C ASP A 31 -6.20 -4.79 27.72
N GLU A 32 -5.03 -5.22 27.20
CA GLU A 32 -3.76 -5.10 27.96
C GLU A 32 -2.68 -4.20 27.36
N VAL A 33 -2.89 -3.59 26.17
CA VAL A 33 -1.91 -2.62 25.60
C VAL A 33 -2.31 -1.16 25.88
N THR A 34 -3.49 -0.92 26.45
CA THR A 34 -4.02 0.42 26.74
C THR A 34 -3.58 0.95 28.11
N LYS A 35 -2.28 0.99 28.37
CA LYS A 35 -1.71 1.79 29.49
C LYS A 35 -0.44 2.54 29.12
N ALA A 36 -0.32 2.97 27.87
CA ALA A 36 0.40 4.20 27.56
C ALA A 36 -0.66 5.30 27.39
N LYS A 37 -0.56 6.40 28.15
CA LYS A 37 -1.45 7.56 28.09
C LYS A 37 -1.38 8.23 26.69
N SER A 38 -2.00 7.65 25.67
CA SER A 38 -2.52 8.41 24.55
C SER A 38 -3.88 8.94 24.98
N LYS A 39 -3.97 10.23 25.29
CA LYS A 39 -5.29 10.89 25.37
C LYS A 39 -6.04 10.53 24.08
N PRO A 40 -7.26 9.97 24.15
CA PRO A 40 -8.09 9.82 22.98
C PRO A 40 -8.24 11.20 22.36
N LEU A 41 -7.86 11.32 21.09
CA LEU A 41 -8.27 12.46 20.28
C LEU A 41 -9.81 12.52 20.34
N PRO A 42 -10.42 13.70 20.51
CA PRO A 42 -11.86 13.81 20.47
C PRO A 42 -12.31 13.19 19.14
N HIS A 43 -13.12 12.13 19.22
CA HIS A 43 -13.83 11.60 18.07
C HIS A 43 -14.68 12.75 17.54
N VAL A 44 -14.20 13.44 16.50
CA VAL A 44 -15.08 14.21 15.63
C VAL A 44 -15.94 13.16 14.96
N GLN A 45 -17.08 12.87 15.58
CA GLN A 45 -18.11 12.06 14.97
C GLN A 45 -18.63 12.89 13.80
N GLN A 46 -18.02 12.71 12.63
CA GLN A 46 -18.43 13.38 11.42
C GLN A 46 -19.91 13.04 11.20
N ALA A 47 -20.76 14.05 11.21
CA ALA A 47 -22.18 13.88 10.98
C ALA A 47 -22.35 13.26 9.58
N VAL A 48 -22.87 12.03 9.54
CA VAL A 48 -23.24 11.40 8.28
C VAL A 48 -24.49 12.12 7.78
N SER A 49 -24.36 12.87 6.70
CA SER A 49 -25.50 13.46 6.00
C SER A 49 -25.88 12.56 4.82
N GLU A 50 -27.18 12.39 4.59
CA GLU A 50 -27.65 11.83 3.33
C GLU A 50 -27.37 12.83 2.22
N GLN A 51 -26.66 12.37 1.19
CA GLN A 51 -26.40 13.18 0.00
C GLN A 51 -27.46 12.82 -1.06
N PRO A 52 -28.45 13.71 -1.32
CA PRO A 52 -29.47 13.43 -2.33
C PRO A 52 -28.86 13.42 -3.73
N TYR A 53 -29.54 12.72 -4.64
CA TYR A 53 -29.15 12.77 -6.06
C TYR A 53 -29.29 14.21 -6.58
N PRO A 54 -28.26 14.78 -7.23
CA PRO A 54 -28.30 16.17 -7.69
C PRO A 54 -29.47 16.48 -8.63
N ASP A 55 -30.16 17.60 -8.37
CA ASP A 55 -31.34 17.99 -9.16
C ASP A 55 -30.97 18.53 -10.55
N SER A 56 -29.88 19.29 -10.65
CA SER A 56 -29.45 19.94 -11.90
C SER A 56 -28.42 19.14 -12.68
N PHE A 57 -28.41 19.26 -14.01
CA PHE A 57 -27.44 18.57 -14.87
C PHE A 57 -25.98 18.93 -14.55
N SER A 58 -25.69 20.20 -14.26
CA SER A 58 -24.34 20.65 -13.89
C SER A 58 -23.87 20.04 -12.57
N HIS A 59 -24.76 20.00 -11.57
CA HIS A 59 -24.46 19.38 -10.28
C HIS A 59 -24.33 17.86 -10.41
N ARG A 60 -25.15 17.21 -11.26
CA ARG A 60 -24.97 15.79 -11.63
C ARG A 60 -23.62 15.53 -12.26
N LEU A 61 -23.16 16.38 -13.19
CA LEU A 61 -21.87 16.20 -13.84
C LEU A 61 -20.71 16.34 -12.84
N GLN A 62 -20.77 17.32 -11.94
CA GLN A 62 -19.79 17.48 -10.85
C GLN A 62 -19.81 16.29 -9.89
N TRP A 63 -21.00 15.80 -9.54
CA TRP A 63 -21.19 14.64 -8.67
C TRP A 63 -20.66 13.35 -9.29
N VAL A 64 -21.00 13.08 -10.56
CA VAL A 64 -20.45 11.95 -11.32
C VAL A 64 -18.94 12.07 -11.48
N GLY A 65 -18.43 13.27 -11.80
CA GLY A 65 -17.00 13.54 -11.83
C GLY A 65 -16.33 13.26 -10.48
N THR A 66 -17.00 13.62 -9.38
CA THR A 66 -16.55 13.28 -8.02
C THR A 66 -16.56 11.78 -7.82
N LEU A 67 -17.55 11.01 -8.30
CA LEU A 67 -17.51 9.55 -8.21
C LEU A 67 -16.42 8.89 -9.06
N LEU A 68 -16.15 9.43 -10.25
CA LEU A 68 -15.16 8.90 -11.18
C LEU A 68 -13.72 9.19 -10.71
N VAL A 69 -13.52 10.35 -10.07
CA VAL A 69 -12.19 10.86 -9.69
C VAL A 69 -11.92 10.70 -8.20
N SER A 70 -12.95 10.62 -7.35
CA SER A 70 -12.82 10.14 -5.98
C SER A 70 -12.49 8.65 -6.06
N ILE A 71 -11.19 8.36 -6.03
CA ILE A 71 -10.57 7.02 -6.06
C ILE A 71 -11.03 6.15 -4.86
N ARG A 72 -12.04 6.58 -4.11
CA ARG A 72 -12.09 6.38 -2.68
C ARG A 72 -13.45 5.95 -2.19
N LEU A 73 -14.57 6.58 -2.60
CA LEU A 73 -15.83 6.48 -1.83
C LEU A 73 -15.58 6.58 -0.31
N ASN A 74 -14.44 7.16 0.11
CA ASN A 74 -13.89 7.02 1.46
C ASN A 74 -14.63 7.92 2.43
N ASN A 75 -15.61 8.69 1.98
CA ASN A 75 -16.47 9.48 2.85
C ASN A 75 -17.95 9.14 2.57
N TRP A 76 -18.21 8.00 1.94
CA TRP A 76 -19.53 7.60 1.47
C TRP A 76 -19.93 6.28 2.12
N LYS A 77 -21.21 6.12 2.45
CA LYS A 77 -21.81 4.83 2.71
C LYS A 77 -22.68 4.47 1.51
N ILE A 78 -22.45 3.30 0.92
CA ILE A 78 -23.09 2.87 -0.33
C ILE A 78 -24.02 1.66 -0.13
N SER A 79 -24.45 1.43 1.11
CA SER A 79 -25.27 0.27 1.50
C SER A 79 -24.60 -1.08 1.23
N SER A 80 -23.28 -1.11 1.17
CA SER A 80 -22.48 -2.34 1.08
C SER A 80 -21.85 -2.61 2.44
N PRO A 81 -22.30 -3.63 3.20
CA PRO A 81 -21.77 -3.90 4.53
C PRO A 81 -20.25 -4.09 4.57
N SER A 82 -19.69 -4.63 3.48
CA SER A 82 -18.25 -4.87 3.37
C SER A 82 -17.43 -3.57 3.24
N HIS A 83 -18.00 -2.56 2.59
CA HIS A 83 -17.45 -1.22 2.40
C HIS A 83 -17.73 -0.33 3.62
N ASP A 84 -19.01 -0.20 3.99
CA ASP A 84 -19.52 0.82 4.92
C ASP A 84 -19.03 0.65 6.35
N ARG A 85 -18.65 -0.56 6.75
CA ARG A 85 -18.05 -0.83 8.08
C ARG A 85 -16.75 -0.07 8.33
N ASN A 86 -16.06 0.34 7.26
CA ASN A 86 -14.79 1.07 7.35
C ASN A 86 -14.97 2.57 7.07
N GLN A 87 -16.22 3.06 7.03
CA GLN A 87 -16.58 4.42 6.64
C GLN A 87 -17.39 5.13 7.75
N PRO A 88 -17.15 6.44 8.01
CA PRO A 88 -16.06 7.25 7.48
C PRO A 88 -14.72 6.91 8.16
N PRO A 89 -13.60 6.95 7.45
CA PRO A 89 -12.29 6.72 8.03
C PRO A 89 -11.89 7.93 8.86
N THR A 90 -11.11 7.68 9.90
CA THR A 90 -10.48 8.76 10.64
C THR A 90 -9.48 9.49 9.73
N PRO A 91 -9.50 10.83 9.68
CA PRO A 91 -8.45 11.59 9.03
C PRO A 91 -7.08 11.12 9.54
N ALA A 92 -6.16 10.83 8.64
CA ALA A 92 -4.81 10.43 9.03
C ALA A 92 -4.04 11.57 9.73
N PHE A 93 -4.51 12.81 9.57
CA PHE A 93 -3.86 14.00 10.07
C PHE A 93 -4.86 14.87 10.83
N GLN A 94 -4.41 15.41 11.96
CA GLN A 94 -5.24 16.27 12.81
C GLN A 94 -5.52 17.63 12.18
N ASN A 95 -4.56 18.14 11.41
CA ASN A 95 -4.66 19.42 10.75
C ASN A 95 -3.75 19.47 9.52
N ARG A 96 -3.92 20.52 8.73
CA ARG A 96 -3.16 20.77 7.50
C ARG A 96 -1.65 20.85 7.77
N LEU A 97 -1.23 21.46 8.87
CA LEU A 97 0.20 21.57 9.22
C LEU A 97 0.83 20.20 9.47
N SER A 98 0.17 19.32 10.22
CA SER A 98 0.62 17.94 10.42
C SER A 98 0.75 17.18 9.10
N PHE A 99 -0.19 17.37 8.17
CA PHE A 99 -0.09 16.80 6.82
C PHE A 99 1.10 17.33 6.04
N VAL A 100 1.33 18.65 6.06
CA VAL A 100 2.44 19.30 5.36
C VAL A 100 3.79 18.81 5.90
N LEU A 101 3.97 18.80 7.22
CA LEU A 101 5.21 18.33 7.85
C LEU A 101 5.48 16.86 7.53
N TYR A 102 4.44 16.02 7.59
CA TYR A 102 4.57 14.61 7.22
C TYR A 102 4.91 14.42 5.74
N THR A 103 4.31 15.22 4.87
CA THR A 103 4.57 15.21 3.42
C THR A 103 6.00 15.62 3.13
N ILE A 104 6.51 16.68 3.76
CA ILE A 104 7.92 17.11 3.62
C ILE A 104 8.86 16.01 4.10
N PHE A 105 8.58 15.38 5.24
CA PHE A 105 9.37 14.26 5.74
C PHE A 105 9.38 13.08 4.75
N CYS A 106 8.21 12.70 4.22
CA CYS A 106 8.10 11.63 3.24
C CYS A 106 8.78 11.97 1.91
N PHE A 107 8.72 13.24 1.49
CA PHE A 107 9.43 13.76 0.33
C PHE A 107 10.93 13.61 0.51
N LEU A 108 11.51 14.20 1.56
CA LEU A 108 12.94 14.15 1.84
C LEU A 108 13.46 12.72 1.92
N ARG A 109 12.76 11.87 2.68
CA ARG A 109 13.12 10.45 2.83
C ARG A 109 13.10 9.72 1.49
N GLY A 110 12.02 9.86 0.72
CA GLY A 110 11.90 9.18 -0.57
C GLY A 110 12.89 9.73 -1.59
N TYR A 111 13.11 11.05 -1.62
CA TYR A 111 14.10 11.68 -2.48
C TYR A 111 15.51 11.13 -2.22
N LEU A 112 15.94 11.07 -0.96
CA LEU A 112 17.23 10.49 -0.57
C LEU A 112 17.34 9.02 -0.96
N VAL A 113 16.27 8.24 -0.77
CA VAL A 113 16.25 6.83 -1.21
C VAL A 113 16.38 6.73 -2.73
N LEU A 114 15.64 7.54 -3.50
CA LEU A 114 15.73 7.55 -4.97
C LEU A 114 17.14 7.91 -5.44
N ASP A 115 17.78 8.92 -4.84
CA ASP A 115 19.12 9.36 -5.21
C ASP A 115 20.17 8.29 -4.87
N LEU A 116 20.12 7.72 -3.66
CA LEU A 116 21.07 6.69 -3.22
C LEU A 116 20.92 5.38 -4.00
N THR A 117 19.69 4.92 -4.23
CA THR A 117 19.44 3.71 -5.01
C THR A 117 19.85 3.92 -6.47
N ARG A 118 19.59 5.10 -7.04
CA ARG A 118 20.06 5.44 -8.39
C ARG A 118 21.58 5.49 -8.49
N ALA A 119 22.27 6.00 -7.47
CA ALA A 119 23.72 5.97 -7.40
C ALA A 119 24.27 4.55 -7.41
N TYR A 120 23.67 3.64 -6.62
CA TYR A 120 24.04 2.22 -6.66
C TYR A 120 23.82 1.60 -8.04
N ILE A 121 22.65 1.85 -8.64
CA ILE A 121 22.28 1.38 -9.98
C ILE A 121 23.27 1.84 -11.04
N ALA A 122 23.88 3.02 -10.89
CA ALA A 122 24.90 3.53 -11.81
C ALA A 122 26.15 2.64 -11.89
N TYR A 123 26.50 1.97 -10.79
CA TYR A 123 27.69 1.12 -10.70
C TYR A 123 27.40 -0.36 -10.94
N ASP A 124 26.15 -0.80 -10.81
CA ASP A 124 25.77 -2.19 -11.04
C ASP A 124 25.24 -2.40 -12.47
N ALA A 125 26.12 -2.90 -13.35
CA ALA A 125 25.83 -3.15 -14.76
C ALA A 125 24.62 -4.07 -14.99
N TYR A 126 24.22 -4.89 -14.01
CA TYR A 126 22.99 -5.68 -14.08
C TYR A 126 21.78 -4.84 -14.48
N PHE A 127 21.64 -3.61 -13.98
CA PHE A 127 20.43 -2.82 -14.21
C PHE A 127 20.34 -2.26 -15.63
N THR A 128 21.45 -2.16 -16.36
CA THR A 128 21.47 -1.54 -17.69
C THR A 128 21.80 -2.54 -18.80
N ASP A 129 22.51 -3.62 -18.48
CA ASP A 129 22.87 -4.68 -19.42
C ASP A 129 21.88 -5.87 -19.34
N PRO A 130 21.05 -6.10 -20.38
CA PRO A 130 20.08 -7.17 -20.39
C PRO A 130 20.70 -8.57 -20.32
N HIS A 131 21.97 -8.75 -20.67
CA HIS A 131 22.66 -10.04 -20.68
C HIS A 131 23.24 -10.44 -19.33
N ILE A 132 23.33 -9.50 -18.38
CA ILE A 132 23.83 -9.79 -17.04
C ILE A 132 22.70 -10.38 -16.19
N SER A 133 22.98 -11.55 -15.60
CA SER A 133 22.06 -12.21 -14.67
C SER A 133 21.94 -11.44 -13.35
N ILE A 134 20.74 -11.44 -12.76
CA ILE A 134 20.50 -10.90 -11.42
C ILE A 134 21.35 -11.56 -10.32
N ARG A 135 21.89 -12.76 -10.58
CA ARG A 135 22.77 -13.51 -9.67
C ARG A 135 24.26 -13.29 -9.92
N SER A 136 24.62 -12.51 -10.94
CA SER A 136 26.02 -12.15 -11.21
C SER A 136 26.64 -11.42 -10.00
N PRO A 137 27.97 -11.42 -9.86
CA PRO A 137 28.64 -10.70 -8.77
C PRO A 137 28.18 -9.24 -8.66
N LEU A 138 28.04 -8.75 -7.43
CA LEU A 138 27.79 -7.34 -7.13
C LEU A 138 29.03 -6.50 -7.52
N PRO A 139 28.84 -5.21 -7.88
CA PRO A 139 29.95 -4.33 -8.26
C PRO A 139 30.96 -4.10 -7.14
N PHE A 140 30.55 -4.28 -5.88
CA PHE A 140 31.39 -4.13 -4.69
C PHE A 140 31.43 -5.46 -3.93
N GLY A 141 32.63 -5.90 -3.54
CA GLY A 141 32.83 -7.07 -2.69
C GLY A 141 32.62 -8.45 -3.33
N GLY A 142 32.25 -8.53 -4.62
CA GLY A 142 32.21 -9.79 -5.39
C GLY A 142 31.15 -10.82 -4.95
N VAL A 143 30.21 -10.43 -4.08
CA VAL A 143 29.11 -11.29 -3.60
C VAL A 143 28.24 -11.71 -4.79
N LYS A 144 27.94 -13.01 -4.94
CA LYS A 144 27.20 -13.58 -6.09
C LYS A 144 26.04 -14.47 -5.63
N GLY A 145 25.24 -14.94 -6.58
CA GLY A 145 24.15 -15.89 -6.33
C GLY A 145 22.96 -15.22 -5.66
N PHE A 146 22.38 -15.91 -4.67
CA PHE A 146 21.15 -15.47 -4.00
C PHE A 146 21.32 -14.16 -3.23
N ALA A 147 22.49 -13.93 -2.62
CA ALA A 147 22.78 -12.68 -1.90
C ALA A 147 22.83 -11.47 -2.84
N ALA A 148 23.38 -11.63 -4.05
CA ALA A 148 23.36 -10.58 -5.08
C ALA A 148 21.92 -10.28 -5.54
N GLN A 149 21.13 -11.34 -5.76
CA GLN A 149 19.72 -11.23 -6.10
C GLN A 149 18.93 -10.49 -5.00
N PHE A 150 19.18 -10.81 -3.73
CA PHE A 150 18.58 -10.12 -2.58
C PHE A 150 18.85 -8.62 -2.63
N VAL A 151 20.12 -8.21 -2.77
CA VAL A 151 20.47 -6.78 -2.80
C VAL A 151 19.78 -6.06 -3.96
N ARG A 152 19.84 -6.62 -5.18
CA ARG A 152 19.19 -6.01 -6.36
C ARG A 152 17.67 -5.95 -6.24
N ALA A 153 17.05 -6.97 -5.64
CA ALA A 153 15.62 -6.97 -5.34
C ALA A 153 15.26 -5.87 -4.33
N MET A 154 16.05 -5.70 -3.27
CA MET A 154 15.82 -4.64 -2.27
C MET A 154 16.03 -3.25 -2.87
N VAL A 155 17.03 -3.04 -3.72
CA VAL A 155 17.24 -1.77 -4.45
C VAL A 155 16.05 -1.46 -5.34
N THR A 156 15.58 -2.45 -6.11
CA THR A 156 14.38 -2.31 -6.97
C THR A 156 13.15 -1.95 -6.13
N GLY A 157 12.92 -2.66 -5.03
CA GLY A 157 11.80 -2.42 -4.13
C GLY A 157 11.86 -1.04 -3.46
N ALA A 158 13.04 -0.62 -3.01
CA ALA A 158 13.27 0.69 -2.42
C ALA A 158 13.02 1.82 -3.44
N GLN A 159 13.44 1.66 -4.69
CA GLN A 159 13.15 2.62 -5.76
C GLN A 159 11.64 2.72 -6.02
N ALA A 160 10.97 1.58 -6.18
CA ALA A 160 9.52 1.53 -6.41
C ALA A 160 8.76 2.18 -5.25
N TRP A 161 9.10 1.83 -4.01
CA TRP A 161 8.52 2.42 -2.82
C TRP A 161 8.70 3.94 -2.76
N ALA A 162 9.91 4.42 -3.01
CA ALA A 162 10.22 5.82 -2.92
C ALA A 162 9.50 6.62 -4.02
N LEU A 163 9.52 6.12 -5.27
CA LEU A 163 8.87 6.74 -6.42
C LEU A 163 7.37 6.87 -6.19
N ILE A 164 6.70 5.77 -5.84
CA ILE A 164 5.26 5.77 -5.54
C ILE A 164 4.96 6.72 -4.38
N SER A 165 5.77 6.72 -3.32
CA SER A 165 5.59 7.65 -2.20
C SER A 165 5.63 9.13 -2.65
N GLN A 166 6.54 9.48 -3.58
CA GLN A 166 6.62 10.84 -4.12
C GLN A 166 5.38 11.20 -4.93
N MET A 167 4.84 10.27 -5.72
CA MET A 167 3.65 10.50 -6.56
C MET A 167 2.38 10.77 -5.74
N PHE A 168 2.26 10.24 -4.52
CA PHE A 168 1.05 10.40 -3.70
C PHE A 168 1.08 11.59 -2.75
N TYR A 169 2.19 11.85 -2.05
CA TYR A 169 2.19 12.88 -1.01
C TYR A 169 2.49 14.28 -1.56
N LEU A 170 3.52 14.44 -2.38
CA LEU A 170 3.97 15.76 -2.80
C LEU A 170 2.90 16.53 -3.62
N PRO A 171 2.24 15.92 -4.64
CA PRO A 171 1.20 16.62 -5.40
C PRO A 171 0.00 17.02 -4.54
N CYS A 172 -0.22 16.35 -3.40
CA CYS A 172 -1.33 16.64 -2.50
C CYS A 172 -1.15 17.93 -1.69
N LEU A 173 0.02 18.56 -1.68
CA LEU A 173 0.19 19.88 -1.08
C LEU A 173 -0.66 20.95 -1.77
N LEU A 174 -0.81 20.87 -3.10
CA LEU A 174 -1.61 21.82 -3.88
C LEU A 174 -3.09 21.83 -3.46
N PRO A 175 -3.84 20.71 -3.49
CA PRO A 175 -5.23 20.70 -3.06
C PRO A 175 -5.39 21.03 -1.57
N VAL A 176 -4.43 20.68 -0.70
CA VAL A 176 -4.45 21.12 0.71
C VAL A 176 -4.31 22.65 0.82
N GLY A 177 -3.44 23.26 0.01
CA GLY A 177 -3.27 24.71 -0.05
C GLY A 177 -4.51 25.43 -0.59
N LEU A 178 -5.09 24.94 -1.68
CA LEU A 178 -6.33 25.50 -2.24
C LEU A 178 -7.51 25.39 -1.27
N HIS A 179 -7.63 24.26 -0.56
CA HIS A 179 -8.59 24.11 0.53
C HIS A 179 -8.32 25.09 1.68
N ALA A 180 -7.06 25.38 2.02
CA ALA A 180 -6.73 26.37 3.03
C ALA A 180 -7.16 27.81 2.65
N LEU A 181 -7.21 28.10 1.35
CA LEU A 181 -7.71 29.37 0.79
C LEU A 181 -9.24 29.39 0.61
N GLY A 182 -9.96 28.32 0.96
CA GLY A 182 -11.40 28.21 0.76
C GLY A 182 -11.83 27.96 -0.70
N LEU A 183 -10.89 27.56 -1.56
CA LEU A 183 -11.14 27.33 -3.00
C LEU A 183 -11.50 25.87 -3.33
N LEU A 184 -11.30 24.96 -2.39
CA LEU A 184 -11.72 23.56 -2.48
C LEU A 184 -12.51 23.19 -1.24
N SER A 185 -13.43 22.23 -1.38
CA SER A 185 -14.19 21.66 -0.29
C SER A 185 -13.42 20.57 0.46
N ASP A 186 -13.96 20.14 1.60
CA ASP A 186 -13.37 19.11 2.46
C ASP A 186 -13.12 17.79 1.72
N GLU A 187 -14.01 17.40 0.81
CA GLU A 187 -13.90 16.14 0.06
C GLU A 187 -12.64 16.08 -0.79
N TRP A 188 -12.14 17.24 -1.23
CA TRP A 188 -10.98 17.37 -2.10
C TRP A 188 -9.69 17.68 -1.36
N SER A 189 -9.69 17.62 -0.02
CA SER A 189 -8.51 17.97 0.78
C SER A 189 -7.82 16.73 1.39
N PRO A 190 -6.66 16.31 0.86
CA PRO A 190 -5.96 15.08 1.28
C PRO A 190 -5.64 14.92 2.77
N HIS A 191 -5.54 16.00 3.54
CA HIS A 191 -5.34 15.93 4.98
C HIS A 191 -6.54 15.32 5.74
N LEU A 192 -7.74 15.31 5.15
CA LEU A 192 -8.94 14.70 5.70
C LEU A 192 -9.11 13.23 5.28
N TRP A 193 -8.20 12.71 4.45
CA TRP A 193 -8.29 11.35 3.93
C TRP A 193 -7.51 10.35 4.81
N PRO A 194 -7.75 9.04 4.64
CA PRO A 194 -6.84 8.00 5.14
C PRO A 194 -5.42 8.19 4.60
N SER A 195 -4.45 7.63 5.32
CA SER A 195 -3.07 7.63 4.87
C SER A 195 -2.91 6.77 3.60
N TYR A 196 -2.03 7.21 2.71
CA TYR A 196 -1.70 6.47 1.47
C TYR A 196 -0.99 5.15 1.76
N PHE A 197 -0.21 5.13 2.84
CA PHE A 197 0.44 3.96 3.38
C PHE A 197 -0.01 3.74 4.81
N GLY A 198 -0.20 2.48 5.19
CA GLY A 198 -0.50 2.11 6.57
C GLY A 198 0.74 2.06 7.47
N SER A 199 0.56 1.53 8.67
CA SER A 199 1.66 1.33 9.61
C SER A 199 2.64 0.26 9.11
N PRO A 200 3.97 0.52 9.11
CA PRO A 200 4.98 -0.50 8.83
C PRO A 200 4.92 -1.71 9.77
N GLU A 201 4.38 -1.55 10.98
CA GLU A 201 4.21 -2.65 11.94
C GLU A 201 3.38 -3.80 11.34
N ALA A 202 2.41 -3.48 10.48
CA ALA A 202 1.57 -4.47 9.83
C ALA A 202 2.38 -5.48 9.00
N ILE A 203 3.52 -5.06 8.43
CA ILE A 203 4.41 -5.92 7.66
C ILE A 203 4.97 -7.03 8.55
N PHE A 204 5.45 -6.69 9.75
CA PHE A 204 6.02 -7.68 10.66
C PHE A 204 4.93 -8.50 11.37
N LEU A 205 3.75 -7.92 11.60
CA LEU A 205 2.64 -8.65 12.22
C LEU A 205 1.97 -9.65 11.26
N TYR A 206 1.93 -9.36 9.96
CA TYR A 206 1.14 -10.13 9.00
C TYR A 206 1.87 -10.50 7.70
N GLY A 207 3.18 -10.26 7.61
CA GLY A 207 4.00 -10.64 6.46
C GLY A 207 3.60 -9.93 5.16
N VAL A 208 3.64 -10.66 4.05
CA VAL A 208 3.20 -10.27 2.70
C VAL A 208 1.76 -9.80 2.71
N ARG A 209 0.87 -10.45 3.47
CA ARG A 209 -0.50 -9.97 3.66
C ARG A 209 -0.56 -8.61 4.34
N GLY A 210 0.30 -8.37 5.32
CA GLY A 210 0.40 -7.07 5.99
C GLY A 210 0.92 -5.99 5.06
N PHE A 211 1.94 -6.33 4.28
CA PHE A 211 2.51 -5.46 3.26
C PHE A 211 1.45 -5.01 2.26
N TRP A 212 0.78 -5.92 1.56
CA TRP A 212 -0.19 -5.54 0.54
C TRP A 212 -1.56 -5.13 1.09
N GLY A 213 -2.00 -5.81 2.14
CA GLY A 213 -3.33 -5.60 2.72
C GLY A 213 -3.39 -4.29 3.48
N THR A 214 -2.39 -3.95 4.28
CA THR A 214 -2.51 -2.86 5.26
C THR A 214 -1.51 -1.73 5.01
N TYR A 215 -0.31 -2.03 4.53
CA TYR A 215 0.76 -1.05 4.42
C TYR A 215 0.80 -0.35 3.06
N TRP A 216 0.90 -1.10 1.98
CA TRP A 216 1.24 -0.61 0.65
C TRP A 216 0.03 -0.02 -0.07
N HIS A 217 0.18 1.18 -0.63
CA HIS A 217 -0.67 1.75 -1.69
C HIS A 217 -2.19 1.60 -1.44
N GLN A 218 -2.62 1.97 -0.23
CA GLN A 218 -3.97 1.71 0.28
C GLN A 218 -5.07 2.38 -0.55
N THR A 219 -4.75 3.44 -1.27
CA THR A 219 -5.66 4.13 -2.19
C THR A 219 -6.23 3.23 -3.29
N MET A 220 -5.47 2.26 -3.80
CA MET A 220 -5.93 1.41 -4.90
C MET A 220 -6.62 0.14 -4.41
N ARG A 221 -6.55 -0.17 -3.12
CA ARG A 221 -7.02 -1.43 -2.55
C ARG A 221 -8.49 -1.69 -2.86
N TRP A 222 -9.34 -0.67 -2.71
CA TRP A 222 -10.77 -0.79 -2.94
C TRP A 222 -11.11 -1.04 -4.41
N SER A 223 -10.48 -0.31 -5.32
CA SER A 223 -10.70 -0.44 -6.76
C SER A 223 -10.36 -1.84 -7.27
N VAL A 224 -9.29 -2.45 -6.76
CA VAL A 224 -8.87 -3.80 -7.19
C VAL A 224 -9.57 -4.93 -6.44
N ALA A 225 -9.88 -4.76 -5.15
CA ALA A 225 -10.52 -5.82 -4.35
C ALA A 225 -12.06 -5.85 -4.50
N GLY A 226 -12.69 -4.71 -4.83
CA GLY A 226 -14.14 -4.56 -4.96
C GLY A 226 -14.79 -5.61 -5.85
N PRO A 227 -14.31 -5.83 -7.09
CA PRO A 227 -14.84 -6.88 -7.96
C PRO A 227 -14.75 -8.28 -7.33
N GLY A 228 -13.68 -8.56 -6.58
CA GLY A 228 -13.53 -9.84 -5.87
C GLY A 228 -14.56 -10.03 -4.75
N TYR A 229 -14.91 -8.96 -4.05
CA TYR A 229 -15.99 -8.97 -3.06
C TYR A 229 -17.35 -9.23 -3.72
N ALA A 230 -17.66 -8.54 -4.82
CA ALA A 230 -18.91 -8.71 -5.54
C ALA A 230 -19.10 -10.16 -6.04
N ILE A 231 -18.06 -10.76 -6.61
CA ILE A 231 -18.10 -12.17 -7.06
C ILE A 231 -18.27 -13.10 -5.86
N ALA A 232 -17.52 -12.88 -4.77
CA ALA A 232 -17.63 -13.72 -3.58
C ALA A 232 -19.02 -13.70 -2.93
N ASP A 233 -19.62 -12.52 -2.88
CA ASP A 233 -20.95 -12.32 -2.28
C ASP A 233 -22.03 -12.91 -3.20
N GLY A 234 -21.91 -12.75 -4.53
CA GLY A 234 -22.80 -13.40 -5.50
C GLY A 234 -22.75 -14.93 -5.48
N LEU A 235 -21.60 -15.51 -5.10
CA LEU A 235 -21.43 -16.96 -4.89
C LEU A 235 -21.85 -17.43 -3.49
N GLY A 236 -22.30 -16.53 -2.61
CA GLY A 236 -22.69 -16.88 -1.23
C GLY A 236 -21.53 -17.39 -0.38
N LEU A 237 -20.28 -17.00 -0.68
CA LEU A 237 -19.11 -17.49 0.06
C LEU A 237 -19.10 -16.95 1.50
N LYS A 238 -18.87 -17.84 2.46
CA LYS A 238 -18.84 -17.50 3.89
C LYS A 238 -17.83 -16.39 4.20
N ALA A 239 -18.28 -15.35 4.91
CA ALA A 239 -17.44 -14.31 5.46
C ALA A 239 -16.32 -14.90 6.35
N GLY A 240 -15.10 -14.38 6.19
CA GLY A 240 -13.91 -14.89 6.89
C GLY A 240 -13.43 -16.28 6.43
N GLY A 241 -14.07 -16.91 5.43
CA GLY A 241 -13.62 -18.20 4.88
C GLY A 241 -12.34 -18.08 4.04
N LEU A 242 -11.54 -19.15 4.01
CA LEU A 242 -10.32 -19.22 3.19
C LEU A 242 -10.64 -19.10 1.70
N VAL A 243 -11.72 -19.74 1.24
CA VAL A 243 -12.13 -19.71 -0.18
C VAL A 243 -12.47 -18.28 -0.61
N ARG A 244 -13.29 -17.59 0.19
CA ARG A 244 -13.64 -16.17 -0.03
C ARG A 244 -12.40 -15.29 -0.11
N TYR A 245 -11.49 -15.44 0.84
CA TYR A 245 -10.25 -14.69 0.88
C TYR A 245 -9.35 -14.96 -0.34
N SER A 246 -9.24 -16.22 -0.73
CA SER A 246 -8.45 -16.65 -1.90
C SER A 246 -9.00 -16.02 -3.18
N LEU A 247 -10.33 -16.06 -3.36
CA LEU A 247 -10.99 -15.45 -4.51
C LEU A 247 -10.72 -13.93 -4.59
N ILE A 248 -10.93 -13.22 -3.48
CA ILE A 248 -10.72 -11.76 -3.44
C ILE A 248 -9.28 -11.40 -3.77
N THR A 249 -8.31 -12.12 -3.19
CA THR A 249 -6.88 -11.85 -3.44
C THR A 249 -6.48 -12.17 -4.88
N VAL A 250 -6.95 -13.30 -5.45
CA VAL A 250 -6.70 -13.64 -6.86
C VAL A 250 -7.28 -12.59 -7.80
N VAL A 251 -8.52 -12.14 -7.58
CA VAL A 251 -9.13 -11.10 -8.41
C VAL A 251 -8.38 -9.78 -8.27
N ALA A 252 -8.06 -9.36 -7.04
CA ALA A 252 -7.37 -8.10 -6.79
C ALA A 252 -5.98 -8.05 -7.46
N PHE A 253 -5.17 -9.09 -7.29
CA PHE A 253 -3.86 -9.14 -7.92
C PHE A 253 -3.92 -9.44 -9.42
N GLY A 254 -4.94 -10.16 -9.87
CA GLY A 254 -5.26 -10.34 -11.28
C GLY A 254 -5.43 -9.00 -11.98
N LEU A 255 -6.34 -8.17 -11.48
CA LEU A 255 -6.59 -6.82 -11.98
C LEU A 255 -5.36 -5.92 -11.83
N SER A 256 -4.68 -5.97 -10.68
CA SER A 256 -3.45 -5.19 -10.46
C SER A 256 -2.38 -5.49 -11.51
N GLY A 257 -2.10 -6.78 -11.76
CA GLY A 257 -1.15 -7.19 -12.79
C GLY A 257 -1.53 -6.68 -14.17
N THR A 258 -2.80 -6.81 -14.55
CA THR A 258 -3.31 -6.32 -15.84
C THR A 258 -3.15 -4.81 -16.00
N VAL A 259 -3.48 -4.02 -14.98
CA VAL A 259 -3.30 -2.56 -15.02
C VAL A 259 -1.82 -2.20 -15.21
N HIS A 260 -0.91 -2.87 -14.48
CA HIS A 260 0.51 -2.58 -14.58
C HIS A 260 1.15 -3.05 -15.90
N MET A 261 0.57 -4.02 -16.61
CA MET A 261 0.98 -4.33 -17.99
C MET A 261 0.84 -3.11 -18.92
N GLY A 262 -0.08 -2.18 -18.60
CA GLY A 262 -0.26 -0.91 -19.32
C GLY A 262 0.95 0.02 -19.26
N LEU A 263 1.88 -0.20 -18.34
CA LEU A 263 3.15 0.53 -18.26
C LEU A 263 4.12 0.15 -19.40
N VAL A 264 3.85 -0.96 -20.11
CA VAL A 264 4.70 -1.46 -21.19
C VAL A 264 4.22 -0.89 -22.54
N PRO A 265 4.97 0.03 -23.16
CA PRO A 265 4.60 0.58 -24.46
C PRO A 265 4.59 -0.53 -25.54
N PRO A 266 3.86 -0.32 -26.66
CA PRO A 266 3.86 -1.28 -27.76
C PRO A 266 5.25 -1.58 -28.34
N GLN A 267 6.14 -0.57 -28.35
CA GLN A 267 7.51 -0.65 -28.85
C GLN A 267 8.47 -0.07 -27.79
N PRO A 268 8.93 -0.89 -26.83
CA PRO A 268 9.87 -0.42 -25.81
C PRO A 268 11.28 -0.22 -26.40
N LEU A 269 11.83 0.97 -26.19
CA LEU A 269 13.07 1.43 -26.84
C LEU A 269 14.31 0.57 -26.54
N HIS A 270 14.40 0.01 -25.34
CA HIS A 270 15.58 -0.72 -24.85
C HIS A 270 15.37 -2.23 -24.74
N ALA A 271 14.25 -2.74 -25.27
CA ALA A 271 13.88 -4.13 -25.10
C ALA A 271 14.68 -5.06 -26.01
N THR A 272 15.18 -6.14 -25.42
CA THR A 272 15.80 -7.29 -26.10
C THR A 272 14.86 -8.49 -26.21
N VAL A 273 13.68 -8.38 -25.58
CA VAL A 273 12.60 -9.37 -25.62
C VAL A 273 11.30 -8.71 -26.09
N SER A 274 10.31 -9.50 -26.48
CA SER A 274 9.03 -8.94 -26.95
C SER A 274 8.33 -8.11 -25.85
N ALA A 275 7.57 -7.10 -26.25
CA ALA A 275 6.75 -6.30 -25.32
C ALA A 275 5.80 -7.18 -24.48
N ASN A 276 5.27 -8.27 -25.07
CA ASN A 276 4.42 -9.22 -24.36
C ASN A 276 5.19 -9.98 -23.27
N ALA A 277 6.46 -10.33 -23.48
CA ALA A 277 7.28 -10.93 -22.44
C ALA A 277 7.48 -9.96 -21.25
N ILE A 278 7.75 -8.68 -21.53
CA ILE A 278 7.88 -7.65 -20.48
C ILE A 278 6.58 -7.48 -19.71
N ARG A 279 5.43 -7.45 -20.40
CA ARG A 279 4.10 -7.42 -19.77
C ARG A 279 3.91 -8.61 -18.84
N LEU A 280 4.30 -9.82 -19.27
CA LEU A 280 4.22 -11.02 -18.44
C LEU A 280 5.17 -10.98 -17.24
N TYR A 281 6.34 -10.35 -17.33
CA TYR A 281 7.19 -10.12 -16.17
C TYR A 281 6.48 -9.22 -15.14
N VAL A 282 5.95 -8.08 -15.60
CA VAL A 282 5.21 -7.16 -14.71
C VAL A 282 4.00 -7.86 -14.10
N ALA A 283 3.16 -8.49 -14.92
CA ALA A 283 1.98 -9.22 -14.45
C ALA A 283 2.35 -10.36 -13.49
N GLY A 284 3.37 -11.14 -13.82
CA GLY A 284 3.85 -12.27 -13.03
C GLY A 284 4.26 -11.86 -11.62
N PHE A 285 4.87 -10.68 -11.45
CA PHE A 285 5.16 -10.15 -10.12
C PHE A 285 3.87 -10.01 -9.29
N PHE A 286 2.83 -9.37 -9.83
CA PHE A 286 1.58 -9.18 -9.10
C PHE A 286 0.81 -10.49 -8.90
N TRP A 287 0.72 -11.32 -9.94
CA TRP A 287 -0.02 -12.58 -9.90
C TRP A 287 0.59 -13.63 -8.98
N ALA A 288 1.88 -13.53 -8.65
CA ALA A 288 2.50 -14.39 -7.64
C ALA A 288 2.02 -14.08 -6.22
N GLN A 289 1.69 -12.83 -5.89
CA GLN A 289 1.46 -12.38 -4.50
C GLN A 289 0.37 -13.15 -3.73
N PRO A 290 -0.77 -13.54 -4.32
CA PRO A 290 -1.78 -14.37 -3.65
C PRO A 290 -1.21 -15.68 -3.11
N MET A 291 -0.22 -16.29 -3.79
CA MET A 291 0.39 -17.54 -3.35
C MET A 291 1.05 -17.39 -1.98
N ALA A 292 1.84 -16.33 -1.78
CA ALA A 292 2.43 -16.05 -0.47
C ALA A 292 1.37 -15.83 0.60
N MET A 293 0.32 -15.08 0.26
CA MET A 293 -0.75 -14.80 1.21
C MET A 293 -1.49 -16.08 1.64
N LEU A 294 -1.64 -17.06 0.73
CA LEU A 294 -2.18 -18.37 1.05
C LEU A 294 -1.24 -19.20 1.92
N VAL A 295 0.05 -19.24 1.59
CA VAL A 295 1.07 -19.94 2.39
C VAL A 295 1.11 -19.40 3.82
N GLU A 296 1.14 -18.09 4.00
CA GLU A 296 1.08 -17.43 5.32
C GLU A 296 -0.17 -17.80 6.08
N THR A 297 -1.31 -17.83 5.38
CA THR A 297 -2.59 -18.12 5.98
C THR A 297 -2.70 -19.56 6.47
N LEU A 298 -2.22 -20.52 5.67
CA LEU A 298 -2.19 -21.93 6.03
C LEU A 298 -1.16 -22.17 7.15
N GLY A 299 0.03 -21.58 7.02
CA GLY A 299 1.08 -21.65 8.03
C GLY A 299 0.60 -21.10 9.38
N ALA A 300 -0.04 -19.94 9.40
CA ALA A 300 -0.58 -19.35 10.62
C ALA A 300 -1.66 -20.21 11.28
N LYS A 301 -2.51 -20.90 10.48
CA LYS A 301 -3.49 -21.85 11.00
C LYS A 301 -2.81 -23.06 11.66
N ILE A 302 -1.84 -23.66 10.98
CA ILE A 302 -1.09 -24.82 11.49
C ILE A 302 -0.36 -24.43 12.78
N MET A 303 0.35 -23.31 12.78
CA MET A 303 1.12 -22.85 13.94
C MET A 303 0.21 -22.56 15.14
N LYS A 304 -0.95 -21.93 14.91
CA LYS A 304 -1.95 -21.75 15.97
C LYS A 304 -2.45 -23.08 16.52
N SER A 305 -2.69 -24.07 15.67
CA SER A 305 -3.18 -25.39 16.08
C SER A 305 -2.14 -26.17 16.90
N VAL A 306 -0.85 -25.97 16.63
CA VAL A 306 0.25 -26.71 17.30
C VAL A 306 0.65 -26.07 18.63
N THR A 307 0.83 -24.74 18.68
CA THR A 307 1.41 -24.06 19.86
C THR A 307 0.41 -23.21 20.63
N GLY A 308 -0.84 -23.11 20.17
CA GLY A 308 -1.83 -22.20 20.72
C GLY A 308 -1.62 -20.73 20.30
N LEU A 309 -2.70 -19.95 20.35
CA LEU A 309 -2.69 -18.54 19.94
C LEU A 309 -1.95 -17.62 20.94
N SER A 310 -2.05 -17.93 22.23
CA SER A 310 -1.48 -17.11 23.31
C SER A 310 0.04 -16.96 23.21
N PHE A 311 0.73 -18.04 22.80
CA PHE A 311 2.17 -18.02 22.57
C PHE A 311 2.58 -16.93 21.57
N TRP A 312 1.90 -16.84 20.42
CA TRP A 312 2.24 -15.91 19.35
C TRP A 312 1.84 -14.45 19.62
N GLN A 313 1.14 -14.18 20.71
CA GLN A 313 0.65 -12.86 21.08
C GLN A 313 1.54 -12.16 22.12
N GLY A 314 2.32 -12.90 22.90
CA GLY A 314 3.14 -12.37 23.99
C GLY A 314 4.61 -12.77 23.94
N GLY A 315 5.45 -12.02 24.68
CA GLY A 315 6.84 -12.36 24.97
C GLY A 315 7.67 -12.83 23.76
N ALA A 316 8.32 -13.98 23.93
CA ALA A 316 9.18 -14.57 22.92
C ALA A 316 8.44 -15.00 21.64
N GLY A 317 7.18 -15.46 21.75
CA GLY A 317 6.40 -15.88 20.59
C GLY A 317 5.95 -14.72 19.71
N ARG A 318 5.65 -13.54 20.30
CA ARG A 318 5.45 -12.31 19.50
C ARG A 318 6.72 -11.95 18.73
N LEU A 319 7.89 -11.98 19.37
CA LEU A 319 9.17 -11.70 18.70
C LEU A 319 9.41 -12.69 17.55
N ALA A 320 9.20 -13.98 17.79
CA ALA A 320 9.31 -15.01 16.77
C ALA A 320 8.38 -14.75 15.58
N ARG A 321 7.12 -14.36 15.82
CA ARG A 321 6.17 -13.98 14.77
C ARG A 321 6.71 -12.83 13.91
N LEU A 322 7.19 -11.76 14.56
CA LEU A 322 7.70 -10.57 13.85
C LEU A 322 8.90 -10.93 12.95
N LEU A 323 9.82 -11.76 13.48
CA LEU A 323 10.99 -12.21 12.74
C LEU A 323 10.62 -13.14 11.58
N VAL A 324 9.78 -14.16 11.82
CA VAL A 324 9.36 -15.11 10.79
C VAL A 324 8.66 -14.38 9.64
N ASN A 325 7.73 -13.49 9.93
CA ASN A 325 7.03 -12.71 8.91
C ASN A 325 7.97 -11.76 8.16
N GLY A 326 8.90 -11.09 8.87
CA GLY A 326 9.89 -10.21 8.25
C GLY A 326 10.82 -10.97 7.31
N VAL A 327 11.38 -12.09 7.75
CA VAL A 327 12.23 -12.96 6.93
C VAL A 327 11.45 -13.52 5.74
N TRP A 328 10.23 -14.01 5.97
CA TRP A 328 9.37 -14.54 4.92
C TRP A 328 9.07 -13.49 3.84
N LEU A 329 8.73 -12.27 4.23
CA LEU A 329 8.51 -11.16 3.30
C LEU A 329 9.76 -10.87 2.45
N LEU A 330 10.92 -10.74 3.10
CA LEU A 330 12.18 -10.46 2.43
C LEU A 330 12.55 -11.58 1.44
N MET A 331 12.39 -12.84 1.84
CA MET A 331 12.61 -13.99 0.98
C MET A 331 11.64 -14.01 -0.20
N TRP A 332 10.36 -13.76 0.04
CA TRP A 332 9.33 -13.74 -1.00
C TRP A 332 9.61 -12.66 -2.04
N PHE A 333 9.94 -11.44 -1.62
CA PHE A 333 10.30 -10.37 -2.55
C PHE A 333 11.64 -10.62 -3.24
N THR A 334 12.60 -11.28 -2.59
CA THR A 334 13.83 -11.69 -3.27
C THR A 334 13.55 -12.64 -4.43
N LEU A 335 12.55 -13.51 -4.30
CA LEU A 335 12.16 -14.46 -5.34
C LEU A 335 11.30 -13.82 -6.44
N THR A 336 10.42 -12.88 -6.10
CA THR A 336 9.42 -12.33 -7.03
C THR A 336 9.80 -10.99 -7.65
N ALA A 337 10.49 -10.10 -6.92
CA ALA A 337 10.95 -8.81 -7.42
C ALA A 337 11.88 -8.88 -8.65
N PRO A 338 12.67 -9.95 -8.91
CA PRO A 338 13.41 -10.09 -10.15
C PRO A 338 12.55 -9.90 -11.40
N LEU A 339 11.28 -10.29 -11.37
CA LEU A 339 10.35 -10.05 -12.48
C LEU A 339 10.17 -8.56 -12.78
N LEU A 340 10.03 -7.72 -11.74
CA LEU A 340 9.98 -6.27 -11.91
C LEU A 340 11.34 -5.68 -12.30
N SER A 341 12.43 -6.18 -11.72
CA SER A 341 13.78 -5.71 -12.05
C SER A 341 14.12 -5.95 -13.52
N GLU A 342 13.81 -7.14 -14.04
CA GLU A 342 13.99 -7.50 -15.44
C GLU A 342 13.09 -6.66 -16.35
N ALA A 343 11.82 -6.46 -15.98
CA ALA A 343 10.94 -5.57 -16.73
C ALA A 343 11.50 -4.14 -16.80
N GLY A 344 11.92 -3.57 -15.66
CA GLY A 344 12.51 -2.22 -15.60
C GLY A 344 13.78 -2.09 -16.43
N LYS A 345 14.59 -3.15 -16.49
CA LYS A 345 15.81 -3.21 -17.32
C LYS A 345 15.48 -3.16 -18.80
N GLN A 346 14.53 -3.97 -19.25
CA GLN A 346 14.07 -3.99 -20.65
C GLN A 346 13.36 -2.68 -21.05
N LEU A 347 12.71 -2.01 -20.10
CA LEU A 347 12.09 -0.70 -20.31
C LEU A 347 13.08 0.47 -20.23
N GLY A 348 14.31 0.23 -19.78
CA GLY A 348 15.34 1.26 -19.61
C GLY A 348 15.09 2.23 -18.45
N TYR A 349 14.20 1.89 -17.50
CA TYR A 349 13.87 2.75 -16.36
C TYR A 349 15.08 3.11 -15.49
N TRP A 350 16.12 2.28 -15.51
CA TRP A 350 17.33 2.46 -14.73
C TRP A 350 18.36 3.39 -15.38
N ARG A 351 18.13 3.82 -16.62
CA ARG A 351 19.10 4.62 -17.40
C ARG A 351 19.09 6.10 -17.00
N VAL A 352 17.92 6.63 -16.66
CA VAL A 352 17.76 8.05 -16.28
C VAL A 352 17.97 8.26 -14.79
N TRP A 353 18.46 9.43 -14.39
CA TRP A 353 18.45 9.80 -12.97
C TRP A 353 17.02 10.16 -12.58
N THR A 354 16.49 9.54 -11.52
CA THR A 354 15.07 9.74 -11.14
C THR A 354 14.78 11.10 -10.52
N VAL A 355 15.81 11.80 -10.04
CA VAL A 355 15.70 13.11 -9.39
C VAL A 355 16.52 14.15 -10.15
N PRO A 356 16.09 15.43 -10.19
CA PRO A 356 16.79 16.46 -10.96
C PRO A 356 18.11 16.92 -10.33
N ILE A 357 18.22 16.86 -9.01
CA ILE A 357 19.41 17.25 -8.25
C ILE A 357 19.92 16.05 -7.46
N SER A 358 21.16 15.61 -7.69
CA SER A 358 21.76 14.49 -6.97
C SER A 358 22.67 15.00 -5.86
N ILE A 359 22.36 14.60 -4.61
CA ILE A 359 23.25 14.86 -3.48
C ILE A 359 24.47 13.95 -3.61
N TRP A 360 24.29 12.71 -4.06
CA TRP A 360 25.39 11.79 -4.28
C TRP A 360 26.42 12.32 -5.29
N GLN A 361 26.00 12.76 -6.47
CA GLN A 361 26.91 13.32 -7.47
C GLN A 361 27.60 14.58 -6.95
N GLY A 362 26.85 15.46 -6.27
CA GLY A 362 27.40 16.67 -5.65
C GLY A 362 28.51 16.36 -4.64
N LEU A 363 28.29 15.38 -3.76
CA LEU A 363 29.30 14.93 -2.79
C LEU A 363 30.52 14.27 -3.43
N LYS A 364 30.38 13.70 -4.63
CA LYS A 364 31.50 13.16 -5.41
C LYS A 364 32.25 14.21 -6.23
N GLY A 365 31.75 15.44 -6.31
CA GLY A 365 32.30 16.47 -7.19
C GLY A 365 31.96 16.26 -8.67
N GLU A 366 30.94 15.46 -8.99
CA GLU A 366 30.47 15.18 -10.35
C GLU A 366 29.44 16.21 -10.86
N GLY A 367 29.11 17.21 -10.03
CA GLY A 367 28.04 18.18 -10.28
C GLY A 367 26.77 17.87 -9.49
N TRP A 368 25.94 18.88 -9.22
CA TRP A 368 24.69 18.73 -8.45
C TRP A 368 23.48 18.44 -9.33
N VAL A 369 23.52 18.86 -10.59
CA VAL A 369 22.42 18.68 -11.55
C VAL A 369 22.58 17.33 -12.23
N ALA A 370 21.55 16.49 -12.10
CA ALA A 370 21.57 15.13 -12.63
C ALA A 370 20.81 15.01 -13.96
N TRP A 371 19.93 15.97 -14.25
CA TRP A 371 19.16 16.02 -15.48
C TRP A 371 19.86 16.92 -16.49
N THR A 372 20.38 16.32 -17.55
CA THR A 372 21.12 17.03 -18.61
C THR A 372 20.31 18.12 -19.31
N VAL A 373 18.97 18.06 -19.26
CA VAL A 373 18.08 19.11 -19.80
C VAL A 373 18.10 20.41 -18.98
N LEU A 374 18.62 20.36 -17.75
CA LEU A 374 18.72 21.51 -16.85
C LEU A 374 20.13 22.14 -16.84
N ASP A 375 21.11 21.50 -17.50
CA ASP A 375 22.50 21.97 -17.62
C ASP A 375 22.71 22.95 -18.79
N SER A 376 21.63 23.47 -19.37
CA SER A 376 21.63 24.39 -20.52
C SER A 376 21.89 25.85 -20.16
#